data_AF-A0A2Z2KS79-F1
#
_entry.id   AF-A0A2Z2KS79-F1
#
_cell.length_a   1.000
_cell.length_b   1.000
_cell.length_c   1.000
_cell.angle_alpha   90.00
_cell.angle_beta   90.00
_cell.angle_gamma   90.00
#
_symmetry.space_group_name_H-M   'P 1'
#
loop_
_entity.id
_entity.type
_entity.pdbx_description
1 polymer ?
#
loop_
_entity_poly.entity_id
_entity_poly.type
_entity_poly.pdbx_seq_one_letter_code
_entity_poly.pdbx_strand_id
1 'polypeptide(L)' 'MHESIRLLCDLIEAPPQEQIILQSLIEEYGFHNFWDQLEEEEFSDDLKNKLQAVKKILNALELGPSPERSESDGPRLP' A
#
# COMPACT_ATOMS: atom_id res chain seq x y z
N MET A 1 -0.37 -0.50 14.38
CA MET A 1 -0.96 -1.39 13.36
C MET A 1 -2.41 -1.01 13.05
N HIS A 2 -3.27 -0.79 14.05
CA HIS A 2 -4.67 -0.38 13.85
C HIS A 2 -4.87 0.93 13.05
N GLU A 3 -3.97 1.90 13.17
CA GLU A 3 -4.10 3.17 12.45
C GLU A 3 -3.94 3.00 10.92
N SER A 4 -3.00 2.16 10.48
CA SER A 4 -2.77 1.89 9.06
C SER A 4 -3.95 1.17 8.41
N ILE A 5 -4.58 0.24 9.14
CA ILE A 5 -5.79 -0.46 8.70
C ILE A 5 -6.95 0.53 8.57
N ARG A 6 -7.13 1.39 9.58
CA ARG A 6 -8.18 2.42 9.55
C ARG A 6 -8.01 3.37 8.37
N LEU A 7 -6.79 3.86 8.13
CA LEU A 7 -6.48 4.73 7.00
C LEU A 7 -6.72 4.03 5.65
N LEU A 8 -6.41 2.73 5.53
CA LEU A 8 -6.70 1.95 4.33
C LEU A 8 -8.20 1.84 4.10
N CYS A 9 -8.97 1.47 5.13
CA CYS A 9 -10.42 1.34 5.08
C CYS A 9 -11.10 2.67 4.72
N ASP A 10 -10.62 3.79 5.29
CA ASP A 10 -11.12 5.13 4.98
C ASP A 10 -10.77 5.53 3.53
N LEU A 11 -9.57 5.20 3.05
CA LEU A 11 -9.12 5.53 1.69
C LEU A 11 -9.95 4.84 0.60
N ILE A 12 -10.31 3.58 0.81
CA ILE A 12 -11.10 2.80 -0.15
C ILE A 12 -12.61 2.91 0.08
N GLU A 13 -13.01 3.71 1.08
CA GLU A 13 -14.39 3.88 1.53
C GLU A 13 -15.07 2.51 1.77
N ALA A 14 -14.35 1.59 2.43
CA ALA A 14 -14.84 0.24 2.65
C ALA A 14 -16.10 0.25 3.54
N PRO A 15 -17.17 -0.47 3.19
CA PRO A 15 -18.31 -0.67 4.06
C PRO A 15 -17.91 -1.44 5.33
N PRO A 16 -18.66 -1.31 6.44
CA PRO A 16 -18.28 -1.88 7.74
C PRO A 16 -17.98 -3.39 7.72
N GLN A 17 -18.68 -4.15 6.86
CA GLN A 17 -18.46 -5.59 6.70
C GLN A 17 -17.07 -5.88 6.09
N GLU A 18 -16.70 -5.15 5.03
CA GLU A 18 -15.40 -5.28 4.38
C GLU A 18 -14.27 -4.78 5.29
N GLN A 19 -14.52 -3.75 6.11
CA GLN A 19 -13.53 -3.29 7.10
C GLN A 19 -13.17 -4.37 8.12
N ILE A 20 -14.15 -5.13 8.60
CA ILE A 20 -13.93 -6.22 9.55
C ILE A 20 -13.07 -7.31 8.90
N ILE A 21 -13.40 -7.70 7.66
CA ILE A 21 -12.66 -8.73 6.93
C ILE A 21 -11.22 -8.28 6.71
N LEU A 22 -11.02 -7.05 6.21
CA LEU A 22 -9.67 -6.49 5.99
C LEU A 22 -8.87 -6.41 7.28
N GLN A 23 -9.49 -6.00 8.38
CA GLN A 23 -8.83 -5.97 9.67
C GLN A 23 -8.38 -7.38 10.08
N SER A 24 -9.26 -8.38 10.00
CA SER A 24 -8.93 -9.76 10.35
C SER A 24 -7.78 -10.32 9.50
N LEU A 25 -7.81 -10.11 8.18
CA LEU A 25 -6.79 -10.63 7.27
C LEU A 25 -5.44 -9.93 7.46
N ILE A 26 -5.44 -8.62 7.70
CA ILE A 26 -4.20 -7.87 7.97
C ILE A 26 -3.63 -8.25 9.34
N GLU A 27 -4.47 -8.53 10.34
CA GLU A 27 -4.02 -9.03 11.63
C GLU A 27 -3.48 -10.47 11.55
N GLU A 28 -4.06 -11.32 10.69
CA GLU A 28 -3.63 -12.70 10.48
C GLU A 28 -2.33 -12.80 9.67
N TYR A 29 -2.26 -12.16 8.50
CA TYR A 29 -1.12 -12.26 7.60
C TYR A 29 -0.01 -11.26 7.91
N GLY A 30 -0.36 -10.15 8.57
CA GLY A 30 0.48 -8.97 8.66
C GLY A 30 0.39 -8.11 7.41
N PHE A 31 0.61 -6.80 7.59
CA PHE A 31 0.37 -5.79 6.55
C PHE A 31 1.15 -6.00 5.25
N HIS A 32 2.37 -6.55 5.31
CA HIS A 32 3.18 -6.80 4.11
C HIS A 32 2.64 -8.00 3.33
N ASN A 33 2.44 -9.13 3.99
CA ASN A 33 1.98 -10.37 3.36
C ASN A 33 0.53 -10.28 2.86
N PHE A 34 -0.29 -9.43 3.48
CA PHE A 34 -1.66 -9.15 3.02
C PHE A 34 -1.69 -8.77 1.53
N TRP A 35 -0.74 -7.96 1.06
CA TRP A 35 -0.73 -7.52 -0.34
C TRP A 35 -0.38 -8.64 -1.31
N ASP A 36 0.39 -9.64 -0.87
CA ASP A 36 0.75 -10.81 -1.67
C ASP A 36 -0.42 -11.81 -1.75
N GLN A 37 -1.20 -11.93 -0.68
CA GLN A 37 -2.38 -12.80 -0.61
C GLN A 37 -3.64 -12.17 -1.24
N LEU A 38 -3.63 -10.87 -1.56
CA LEU A 38 -4.78 -10.14 -2.11
C LEU A 38 -5.39 -10.80 -3.37
N GLU A 39 -4.59 -11.49 -4.18
CA GLU A 39 -5.07 -12.18 -5.38
C GLU A 39 -5.83 -13.47 -5.07
N GLU A 40 -5.49 -14.14 -3.97
CA GLU A 40 -6.09 -15.39 -3.50
C GLU A 40 -7.39 -15.15 -2.72
N GLU A 41 -7.56 -13.97 -2.12
CA GLU A 41 -8.77 -13.62 -1.38
C GLU A 41 -10.00 -13.41 -2.27
N GLU A 42 -11.13 -13.98 -1.83
CA GLU A 42 -12.47 -13.78 -2.39
C GLU A 42 -13.09 -12.48 -1.88
N PHE A 43 -12.67 -11.36 -2.47
CA PHE A 43 -13.33 -10.06 -2.31
C PHE A 43 -14.33 -9.78 -3.42
N SER A 44 -15.23 -8.81 -3.17
CA SER A 44 -16.01 -8.20 -4.23
C SER A 44 -15.10 -7.59 -5.30
N ASP A 45 -15.49 -7.63 -6.57
CA ASP A 45 -14.69 -7.07 -7.67
C ASP A 45 -14.36 -5.57 -7.43
N ASP A 46 -15.32 -4.82 -6.87
CA ASP A 46 -15.13 -3.41 -6.52
C ASP A 46 -14.03 -3.23 -5.48
N LEU A 47 -14.09 -3.98 -4.37
CA LEU A 47 -13.09 -3.91 -3.31
C LEU A 47 -11.72 -4.36 -3.82
N LYS A 48 -11.66 -5.45 -4.59
CA LYS A 48 -10.41 -5.97 -5.16
C LYS A 48 -9.76 -4.94 -6.08
N ASN A 49 -10.54 -4.27 -6.92
CA ASN A 49 -10.04 -3.19 -7.79
C ASN A 49 -9.49 -2.01 -6.99
N LYS A 50 -10.20 -1.59 -5.93
CA LYS A 50 -9.75 -0.51 -5.04
C LYS A 50 -8.44 -0.87 -4.33
N LEU A 51 -8.34 -2.07 -3.76
CA LEU A 51 -7.14 -2.55 -3.09
C LEU A 51 -5.96 -2.70 -4.07
N GLN A 52 -6.20 -3.18 -5.29
CA GLN A 52 -5.15 -3.22 -6.31
C GLN A 52 -4.66 -1.81 -6.70
N ALA A 53 -5.55 -0.82 -6.76
CA ALA A 53 -5.15 0.56 -7.00
C ALA A 53 -4.24 1.09 -5.88
N VAL A 54 -4.60 0.82 -4.61
CA VAL A 54 -3.75 1.16 -3.46
C VAL A 54 -2.41 0.45 -3.53
N LYS A 55 -2.36 -0.87 -3.82
CA LYS A 55 -1.12 -1.64 -3.97
C LYS A 55 -0.20 -1.02 -5.02
N LYS A 56 -0.73 -0.56 -6.16
CA LYS A 56 0.05 0.10 -7.21
C LYS A 56 0.63 1.45 -6.74
N ILE A 57 -0.15 2.24 -6.01
CA ILE A 57 0.31 3.52 -5.46
C ILE A 57 1.42 3.29 -4.42
N LEU A 58 1.23 2.36 -3.50
CA LEU A 58 2.24 2.03 -2.48
C LEU A 58 3.55 1.57 -3.13
N ASN A 59 3.49 0.67 -4.12
CA ASN A 59 4.66 0.26 -4.88
C ASN A 59 5.34 1.44 -5.60
N ALA A 60 4.57 2.34 -6.21
CA ALA A 60 5.13 3.51 -6.87
C ALA A 60 5.81 4.49 -5.89
N LEU A 61 5.34 4.56 -4.64
CA LEU A 61 5.94 5.38 -3.58
C LEU A 61 7.19 4.72 -2.99
N GLU A 62 7.19 3.39 -2.80
CA GLU A 62 8.39 2.63 -2.40
C GLU A 62 9.48 2.69 -3.48
N LEU A 63 9.08 2.73 -4.75
CA LEU A 63 9.95 2.94 -5.91
C LEU A 63 10.17 4.43 -6.23
N GLY A 64 9.78 5.35 -5.35
CA GLY A 64 10.07 6.77 -5.48
C GLY A 64 11.56 6.99 -5.74
N PRO A 65 11.94 8.04 -6.50
CA PRO A 65 13.27 8.17 -7.05
C PRO A 65 14.28 7.97 -5.93
N SER A 66 15.13 6.94 -6.05
CA SER A 66 16.38 6.92 -5.31
C SER A 66 16.95 8.33 -5.47
N PRO A 67 17.40 8.99 -4.39
CA PRO A 67 18.26 10.13 -4.55
C PRO A 67 19.54 9.54 -5.14
N GLU A 68 19.56 9.38 -6.46
CA GLU A 68 20.80 9.42 -7.22
C GLU A 68 21.42 10.71 -6.72
N ARG A 69 22.49 10.51 -5.93
CA ARG A 69 23.30 11.59 -5.39
C ARG A 69 23.41 12.60 -6.51
N SER A 70 22.94 13.82 -6.27
CA SER A 70 23.56 14.96 -6.91
C SER A 70 25.04 14.78 -6.63
N GLU A 71 25.76 14.25 -7.61
CA GLU A 71 27.19 14.43 -7.70
C GLU A 71 27.34 15.93 -7.56
N SER A 72 27.95 16.32 -6.43
CA SER A 72 28.34 17.70 -6.20
C SER A 72 29.22 18.09 -7.37
N ASP A 73 28.62 18.67 -8.41
CA ASP A 73 29.32 19.48 -9.40
C ASP A 73 29.68 20.80 -8.71
N GLY A 74 30.60 20.68 -7.76
CA GLY A 74 31.36 21.81 -7.28
C GLY A 74 32.31 22.17 -8.41
N PRO A 75 32.31 23.41 -8.91
CA PRO A 75 33.22 23.80 -9.97
C PRO A 75 34.65 23.66 -9.43
N ARG A 76 35.42 22.73 -10.02
CA ARG A 76 36.89 22.80 -9.93
C ARG A 76 37.31 24.02 -10.74
N LEU A 77 37.43 25.14 -10.05
CA LEU A 77 38.12 26.32 -10.55
C LEU A 77 39.64 26.03 -10.65
N PRO A 78 40.33 26.66 -11.62
CA PRO A 78 41.60 26.22 -12.20
C PRO A 78 42.80 26.25 -11.26
#